data_AF-A0A497LWK0-F1
#
_entry.id   AF-A0A497LWK0-F1
#
_cell.length_a   1.000
_cell.length_b   1.000
_cell.length_c   1.000
_cell.angle_alpha   90.00
_cell.angle_beta   90.00
_cell.angle_gamma   90.00
#
_symmetry.space_group_name_H-M   'P 1'
#
loop_
_entity.id
_entity.type
_entity.pdbx_description
1 polymer ?
#
loop_
_entity_poly.entity_id
_entity_poly.type
_entity_poly.pdbx_seq_one_letter_code
_entity_poly.pdbx_strand_id
1 'polypeptide(L)' 'MLSQTIGFRISPELHKLLKKVCEARGEDVSDFIRRAVLKELANLSFLPEEQKKALGMGGASKRV' A
#
# COMPACT_ATOMS: atom_id res chain seq x y z
N MET A 1 15.47 8.22 5.94
CA MET A 1 14.67 9.42 6.27
C MET A 1 13.73 9.67 5.09
N LEU A 2 12.42 9.84 5.33
CA LEU A 2 11.48 10.21 4.27
C LEU A 2 11.50 11.74 4.09
N SER A 3 11.71 12.23 2.86
CA SER A 3 11.85 13.68 2.59
C SER A 3 10.85 14.23 1.56
N GLN A 4 10.14 13.37 0.84
CA GLN A 4 9.20 13.76 -0.21
C GLN A 4 7.76 13.54 0.23
N THR A 5 6.86 14.47 -0.13
CA THR A 5 5.43 14.41 0.19
C THR A 5 4.61 14.50 -1.10
N ILE A 6 3.67 13.56 -1.27
CA ILE A 6 2.67 13.58 -2.34
C ILE A 6 1.30 13.85 -1.70
N GLY A 7 0.73 15.02 -1.97
CA GLY A 7 -0.59 15.42 -1.47
C GLY A 7 -1.66 15.31 -2.56
N PHE A 8 -2.81 14.75 -2.23
CA PHE A 8 -3.97 14.71 -3.12
C PHE A 8 -5.27 14.87 -2.32
N ARG A 9 -6.33 15.36 -2.98
CA ARG A 9 -7.64 15.53 -2.34
C ARG A 9 -8.42 14.21 -2.40
N ILE A 10 -9.13 13.92 -1.32
CA ILE A 10 -10.01 12.76 -1.19
C ILE A 10 -11.38 13.19 -0.68
N SER A 11 -12.39 12.34 -0.88
CA SER A 11 -13.71 12.60 -0.31
C SER A 11 -13.70 12.42 1.23
N PRO A 12 -14.61 13.11 1.96
CA PRO A 12 -14.75 12.93 3.40
C PRO A 12 -15.04 11.48 3.81
N GLU A 13 -15.79 10.74 3.00
CA GLU A 13 -16.16 9.34 3.25
C GLU A 13 -14.93 8.43 3.19
N LEU A 14 -14.08 8.63 2.17
CA LEU A 14 -12.83 7.89 2.04
C LEU A 14 -11.90 8.18 3.21
N HIS A 15 -11.79 9.46 3.62
CA HIS A 15 -10.98 9.84 4.78
C HIS A 15 -11.46 9.16 6.06
N LYS A 16 -12.77 9.13 6.32
CA LYS A 16 -13.36 8.43 7.48
C LYS A 16 -13.07 6.92 7.44
N LEU A 17 -13.22 6.30 6.27
CA LEU A 17 -12.97 4.88 6.11
C LEU A 17 -11.50 4.53 6.34
N LEU A 18 -10.57 5.32 5.78
CA LEU A 18 -9.13 5.16 5.99
C LEU A 18 -8.78 5.23 7.48
N LYS A 19 -9.25 6.26 8.19
CA LYS A 19 -9.02 6.37 9.63
C LYS A 19 -9.52 5.16 10.40
N LYS A 20 -10.78 4.75 10.17
CA LYS A 20 -11.37 3.59 10.85
C LYS A 20 -10.55 2.30 10.64
N VAL A 21 -10.10 2.06 9.40
CA VAL A 21 -9.29 0.87 9.07
C VAL A 21 -7.92 0.95 9.73
N CYS A 22 -7.27 2.11 9.72
CA CYS A 22 -5.95 2.32 10.31
C CYS A 22 -5.99 2.17 11.83
N GLU A 23 -6.99 2.76 12.49
CA GLU A 23 -7.25 2.61 13.93
C GLU A 23 -7.48 1.15 14.32
N ALA A 24 -8.32 0.42 13.59
CA ALA A 24 -8.59 -0.99 13.86
C ALA A 24 -7.36 -1.89 13.70
N ARG A 25 -6.36 -1.45 12.91
CA ARG A 25 -5.10 -2.18 12.69
C ARG A 25 -3.96 -1.71 13.58
N GLY A 26 -4.12 -0.59 14.30
CA GLY A 26 -3.03 0.06 15.01
C GLY A 26 -1.89 0.55 14.09
N GLU A 27 -2.21 0.94 12.85
CA GLU A 27 -1.25 1.40 11.83
C GLU A 27 -1.48 2.88 11.52
N ASP A 28 -0.44 3.64 11.19
CA ASP A 28 -0.59 5.02 10.70
C ASP A 28 -1.15 5.05 9.27
N VAL A 29 -1.93 6.08 8.94
CA VAL A 29 -2.48 6.26 7.58
C VAL A 29 -1.36 6.30 6.54
N SER A 30 -0.24 6.95 6.84
CA SER A 30 0.87 7.05 5.91
C SER A 30 1.52 5.70 5.63
N ASP A 31 1.64 4.83 6.65
CA ASP A 31 2.15 3.46 6.48
C ASP A 31 1.20 2.62 5.64
N PHE A 32 -0.10 2.71 5.95
CA PHE A 32 -1.14 2.01 5.20
C PHE A 32 -1.11 2.40 3.71
N ILE A 33 -1.04 3.70 3.40
CA ILE A 33 -1.01 4.21 2.03
C ILE A 33 0.30 3.83 1.33
N ARG A 34 1.46 3.97 1.99
CA ARG A 34 2.75 3.52 1.42
C ARG A 34 2.69 2.05 1.02
N ARG A 35 2.18 1.20 1.91
CA ARG A 35 2.04 -0.24 1.67
C ARG A 35 1.05 -0.53 0.54
N ALA A 36 -0.06 0.20 0.45
CA ALA A 36 -1.02 0.05 -0.65
C ALA A 36 -0.41 0.43 -2.01
N VAL A 37 0.31 1.56 -2.08
CA VAL A 37 1.00 2.02 -3.29
C VAL A 37 2.07 1.02 -3.73
N LEU A 38 2.90 0.53 -2.81
CA LEU A 38 3.93 -0.48 -3.12
C LEU A 38 3.32 -1.78 -3.65
N LYS A 39 2.19 -2.23 -3.10
CA LYS A 39 1.47 -3.40 -3.62
C LYS A 39 0.94 -3.17 -5.03
N GLU A 40 0.41 -1.99 -5.32
CA GLU A 40 -0.05 -1.67 -6.67
C GLU A 40 1.12 -1.62 -7.67
N LEU A 41 2.24 -0.99 -7.31
CA LEU A 41 3.44 -0.98 -8.14
C LEU A 41 4.03 -2.38 -8.35
N ALA A 42 4.02 -3.24 -7.32
CA ALA A 42 4.40 -4.64 -7.45
C ALA A 42 3.48 -5.40 -8.42
N ASN A 43 2.16 -5.19 -8.32
CA ASN A 43 1.17 -5.80 -9.21
C ASN A 43 1.42 -5.41 -10.67
N LEU A 44 1.76 -4.14 -10.90
CA LEU A 44 2.09 -3.58 -12.21
C LEU A 44 3.52 -3.91 -12.65
N SER A 45 4.25 -4.75 -11.91
CA SER A 45 5.62 -5.17 -12.20
C SER A 45 6.68 -4.06 -12.23
N PHE A 46 6.45 -2.94 -11.54
CA PHE A 46 7.40 -1.84 -11.41
C PHE A 46 8.40 -1.99 -10.25
N LEU A 47 8.28 -3.04 -9.43
CA LEU A 47 9.23 -3.33 -8.33
C LEU A 47 10.13 -4.54 -8.66
N PRO A 48 11.37 -4.60 -8.15
CA PRO A 48 12.22 -5.79 -8.26
C PRO A 48 11.56 -7.04 -7.66
N GLU A 49 11.88 -8.22 -8.19
CA GLU A 49 11.28 -9.50 -7.76
C GLU A 49 11.44 -9.79 -6.26
N GLU A 50 12.56 -9.41 -5.66
CA GLU A 50 12.79 -9.55 -4.22
C GLU A 50 11.79 -8.72 -3.39
N GLN A 51 11.49 -7.49 -3.84
CA GLN A 51 10.52 -6.63 -3.19
C GLN A 51 9.09 -7.14 -3.40
N LYS A 52 8.77 -7.68 -4.58
CA LYS A 52 7.49 -8.36 -4.81
C LYS A 52 7.31 -9.55 -3.87
N LYS A 53 8.35 -10.38 -3.66
CA LYS A 53 8.34 -11.48 -2.68
C LYS A 53 8.06 -10.98 -1.27
N ALA A 54 8.77 -9.94 -0.83
CA ALA A 54 8.57 -9.34 0.49
C ALA A 54 7.15 -8.79 0.71
N LEU A 55 6.48 -8.32 -0.36
CA LEU A 55 5.10 -7.86 -0.34
C LEU A 55 4.06 -9.00 -0.44
N GLY A 56 4.51 -10.27 -0.51
CA GLY A 56 3.66 -11.46 -0.64
C GLY A 56 3.21 -11.75 -2.08
N MET A 57 3.82 -11.11 -3.08
CA MET A 57 3.43 -11.19 -4.49
C MET A 57 4.41 -12.01 -5.35
N GLY A 58 5.51 -12.49 -4.76
CA GLY A 58 6.57 -13.22 -5.47
C GLY A 58 6.53 -14.75 -5.33
N GLY A 59 5.37 -15.31 -5.04
CA GLY A 59 5.09 -16.72 -5.27
C GLY A 59 4.41 -16.85 -6.62
N ALA A 60 4.91 -17.73 -7.48
CA ALA A 60 4.23 -18.13 -8.71
C ALA A 60 2.76 -18.43 -8.42
N SER A 61 1.88 -17.47 -8.69
CA SER A 61 0.45 -17.69 -8.75
C SER A 61 0.19 -18.50 -10.01
N LYS A 62 0.49 -19.80 -9.96
CA LYS A 62 -0.28 -20.79 -10.70
C LYS A 62 -1.71 -20.69 -10.16
N ARG A 63 -2.50 -19.78 -10.74
CA ARG A 63 -3.94 -19.94 -10.77
C ARG A 63 -4.17 -21.15 -11.67
N VAL A 64 -4.50 -22.27 -11.03
CA VAL A 64 -5.14 -23.42 -11.66
C VAL A 64 -6.57 -23.04 -11.99
#